data_AF-A0A257SI68-F1
#
_entry.id   AF-A0A257SI68-F1
#
_cell.length_a   1.000
_cell.length_b   1.000
_cell.length_c   1.000
_cell.angle_alpha   90.00
_cell.angle_beta   90.00
_cell.angle_gamma   90.00
#
_symmetry.space_group_name_H-M   'P 1'
#
loop_
_entity.id
_entity.type
_entity.pdbx_description
1 polymer ?
#
loop_
_entity_poly.entity_id
_entity_poly.type
_entity_poly.pdbx_seq_one_letter_code
_entity_poly.pdbx_strand_id
1 'polypeptide(L)'
;MLANAAVTCTGGTITGNVGTFLAAPTGSVTLTSCPVTGTVHVGDGVAVQAFNAFLSTYAALAPKPGDVCTPLTGTLDGVTLPPGTYCFDAAATLTGVLTLDGPSNGTWIFKIGTSGTGALTGTNFTVVMAGGAQPCNVTWWVAQAATMTTSAFQGNILAGAAITLTGGTFNGNAWSKADVTITGTAVTGCAGSNGNGGIKGNDKEKCNQGVGNGAEGCDPGQSDHHNS
;
A
#
# COMPACT_ATOMS: atom_id res chain seq x y z
N MET A 1 6.07 1.04 4.86
CA MET A 1 5.49 2.34 5.26
C MET A 1 5.88 3.39 4.24
N LEU A 2 4.98 4.30 3.90
CA LEU A 2 5.25 5.35 2.91
C LEU A 2 4.57 6.66 3.31
N ALA A 3 5.32 7.75 3.31
CA ALA A 3 4.85 9.08 3.68
C ALA A 3 5.27 10.11 2.62
N ASN A 4 4.66 11.29 2.66
CA ASN A 4 5.08 12.41 1.84
C ASN A 4 6.41 12.99 2.36
N ALA A 5 6.45 13.39 3.63
CA ALA A 5 7.61 14.08 4.21
C ALA A 5 8.31 13.26 5.28
N ALA A 6 7.62 12.77 6.31
CA ALA A 6 8.27 12.11 7.43
C ALA A 6 7.66 10.75 7.79
N VAL A 7 8.53 9.80 8.15
CA VAL A 7 8.17 8.62 8.92
C VAL A 7 8.93 8.66 10.25
N THR A 8 8.21 8.63 11.37
CA THR A 8 8.80 8.54 12.70
C THR A 8 8.36 7.25 13.37
N CYS A 9 9.31 6.48 13.90
CA CYS A 9 9.03 5.29 14.69
C CYS A 9 9.79 5.29 16.03
N THR A 10 9.06 5.17 17.13
CA THR A 10 9.61 5.13 18.48
C THR A 10 9.14 3.88 19.23
N GLY A 11 10.07 3.04 19.68
CA GLY A 11 9.78 1.88 20.52
C GLY A 11 8.89 0.79 19.90
N GLY A 12 8.69 0.81 18.58
CA GLY A 12 7.94 -0.19 17.82
C GLY A 12 8.86 -1.09 16.99
N THR A 13 8.32 -1.76 15.99
CA THR A 13 9.11 -2.49 14.98
C THR A 13 8.49 -2.32 13.60
N ILE A 14 9.30 -2.38 12.54
CA ILE A 14 8.81 -2.38 11.16
C ILE A 14 9.41 -3.55 10.39
N THR A 15 8.56 -4.49 10.00
CA THR A 15 8.92 -5.55 9.05
C THR A 15 8.51 -5.11 7.65
N GLY A 16 9.50 -4.73 6.83
CA GLY A 16 9.28 -4.22 5.47
C GLY A 16 9.94 -2.86 5.21
N ASN A 17 9.84 -2.39 3.97
CA ASN A 17 10.48 -1.15 3.53
C ASN A 17 9.78 0.10 4.10
N VAL A 18 10.54 1.16 4.32
CA VAL A 18 10.06 2.46 4.79
C VAL A 18 10.54 3.52 3.82
N GLY A 19 9.71 4.50 3.47
CA GLY A 19 10.21 5.62 2.69
C GLY A 19 9.39 6.89 2.70
N THR A 20 9.99 7.93 2.16
CA THR A 20 9.40 9.27 2.01
C THR A 20 9.51 9.73 0.57
N PHE A 21 8.47 10.41 0.07
CA PHE A 21 8.49 11.01 -1.26
C PHE A 21 9.52 12.14 -1.38
N LEU A 22 9.53 13.03 -0.40
CA LEU A 22 10.50 14.12 -0.35
C LEU A 22 11.88 13.57 0.00
N ALA A 23 12.91 14.17 -0.59
CA ALA A 23 14.31 13.95 -0.24
C ALA A 23 14.72 14.81 0.96
N ALA A 24 15.82 14.43 1.61
CA ALA A 24 16.41 15.20 2.70
C ALA A 24 16.75 16.64 2.25
N PRO A 25 16.65 17.65 3.15
CA PRO A 25 16.36 17.52 4.57
C PRO A 25 14.87 17.50 4.94
N THR A 26 13.97 17.84 4.01
CA THR A 26 12.52 17.83 4.28
C THR A 26 11.99 16.41 4.45
N GLY A 27 12.44 15.50 3.58
CA GLY A 27 12.24 14.07 3.70
C GLY A 27 13.05 13.48 4.84
N SER A 28 12.42 12.73 5.73
CA SER A 28 13.14 12.09 6.84
C SER A 28 12.50 10.80 7.33
N VAL A 29 13.35 9.87 7.77
CA VAL A 29 12.95 8.67 8.50
C VAL A 29 13.69 8.67 9.84
N THR A 30 12.94 8.82 10.93
CA THR A 30 13.49 8.88 12.29
C THR A 30 13.13 7.61 13.04
N LEU A 31 14.14 6.88 13.52
CA LEU A 31 13.99 5.59 14.19
C LEU A 31 14.61 5.66 15.58
N THR A 32 13.78 5.58 16.63
CA THR A 32 14.21 5.62 18.03
C THR A 32 13.84 4.32 18.71
N SER A 33 14.82 3.42 18.90
CA SER A 33 14.56 2.07 19.41
C SER A 33 13.49 1.33 18.59
N CYS A 34 13.48 1.54 17.27
CA CYS A 34 12.55 0.93 16.34
C CYS A 34 13.30 0.20 15.23
N PRO A 35 13.58 -1.11 15.37
CA PRO A 35 14.26 -1.88 14.34
C PRO A 35 13.39 -2.00 13.08
N VAL A 36 14.06 -1.92 11.93
CA VAL A 36 13.47 -2.07 10.60
C VAL A 36 14.18 -3.22 9.88
N THR A 37 13.45 -4.18 9.35
CA THR A 37 14.05 -5.31 8.60
C THR A 37 14.17 -5.08 7.10
N GLY A 38 13.44 -4.08 6.57
CA GLY A 38 13.51 -3.68 5.16
C GLY A 38 14.46 -2.51 4.92
N THR A 39 14.44 -2.01 3.68
CA THR A 39 15.24 -0.87 3.24
C THR A 39 14.54 0.45 3.55
N VAL A 40 15.33 1.44 3.96
CA VAL A 40 14.88 2.83 4.15
C VAL A 40 15.18 3.64 2.89
N HIS A 41 14.15 4.27 2.32
CA HIS A 41 14.20 5.03 1.07
C HIS A 41 13.77 6.48 1.29
N VAL A 42 14.70 7.45 1.27
CA VAL A 42 14.40 8.87 1.53
C VAL A 42 14.52 9.68 0.25
N GLY A 43 13.39 9.91 -0.43
CA GLY A 43 13.30 10.68 -1.67
C GLY A 43 14.07 10.10 -2.85
N ASP A 44 14.43 8.82 -2.80
CA ASP A 44 15.07 8.14 -3.93
C ASP A 44 14.03 7.73 -4.99
N GLY A 45 14.51 7.22 -6.13
CA GLY A 45 13.65 6.82 -7.25
C GLY A 45 12.62 5.73 -6.88
N VAL A 46 12.95 4.85 -5.94
CA VAL A 46 12.04 3.78 -5.49
C VAL A 46 10.90 4.36 -4.65
N ALA A 47 11.22 5.23 -3.68
CA ALA A 47 10.21 5.90 -2.86
C ALA A 47 9.33 6.83 -3.70
N VAL A 48 9.92 7.58 -4.65
CA VAL A 48 9.19 8.46 -5.55
C VAL A 48 8.21 7.67 -6.43
N GLN A 49 8.66 6.56 -7.02
CA GLN A 49 7.80 5.69 -7.81
C GLN A 49 6.66 5.09 -6.96
N ALA A 50 6.98 4.57 -5.78
CA ALA A 50 6.00 4.00 -4.87
C ALA A 50 4.96 5.05 -4.44
N PHE A 51 5.36 6.28 -4.17
CA PHE A 51 4.46 7.34 -3.73
C PHE A 51 3.52 7.78 -4.86
N ASN A 52 4.02 7.89 -6.09
CA ASN A 52 3.18 8.17 -7.26
C ASN A 52 2.17 7.04 -7.51
N ALA A 53 2.57 5.78 -7.35
CA ALA A 53 1.65 4.64 -7.44
C ALA A 53 0.59 4.67 -6.33
N PHE A 54 0.97 5.05 -5.10
CA PHE A 54 0.04 5.31 -4.01
C PHE A 54 -0.95 6.42 -4.37
N LEU A 55 -0.51 7.57 -4.86
CA LEU A 55 -1.38 8.67 -5.25
C LEU A 55 -2.37 8.27 -6.36
N SER A 56 -1.90 7.51 -7.34
CA SER A 56 -2.75 6.96 -8.40
C SER A 56 -3.83 6.04 -7.84
N THR A 57 -3.44 5.10 -6.96
CA THR A 57 -4.38 4.18 -6.30
C THR A 57 -5.38 4.93 -5.41
N TYR A 58 -4.91 5.91 -4.64
CA TYR A 58 -5.75 6.76 -3.79
C TYR A 58 -6.79 7.53 -4.63
N ALA A 59 -6.38 8.12 -5.76
CA ALA A 59 -7.27 8.83 -6.66
C ALA A 59 -8.26 7.88 -7.38
N ALA A 60 -7.82 6.67 -7.74
CA ALA A 60 -8.68 5.68 -8.38
C ALA A 60 -9.81 5.21 -7.46
N LEU A 61 -9.52 5.04 -6.16
CA LEU A 61 -10.46 4.60 -5.13
C LEU A 61 -11.31 5.73 -4.54
N ALA A 62 -10.95 6.99 -4.78
CA ALA A 62 -11.71 8.14 -4.30
C ALA A 62 -13.19 8.02 -4.74
N PRO A 63 -14.14 8.37 -3.85
CA PRO A 63 -15.57 8.30 -4.14
C PRO A 63 -15.94 9.12 -5.37
N LYS A 64 -16.74 8.53 -6.26
CA LYS A 64 -17.25 9.18 -7.47
C LYS A 64 -18.78 9.13 -7.49
N PRO A 65 -19.45 10.09 -8.15
CA PRO A 65 -20.89 10.00 -8.39
C PRO A 65 -21.24 8.66 -9.04
N GLY A 66 -22.18 7.93 -8.42
CA GLY A 66 -22.62 6.61 -8.90
C GLY A 66 -21.82 5.42 -8.35
N ASP A 67 -20.76 5.63 -7.56
CA ASP A 67 -20.12 4.54 -6.81
C ASP A 67 -21.14 3.87 -5.89
N VAL A 68 -21.15 2.54 -5.88
CA VAL A 68 -21.99 1.73 -4.98
C VAL A 68 -21.11 1.11 -3.90
N CYS A 69 -21.53 1.27 -2.64
CA CYS A 69 -20.91 0.66 -1.48
C CYS A 69 -21.99 0.30 -0.46
N THR A 70 -21.74 -0.71 0.36
CA THR A 70 -22.61 -1.04 1.49
C THR A 70 -22.34 -0.03 2.61
N PRO A 71 -23.33 0.80 3.00
CA PRO A 71 -23.13 1.76 4.08
C PRO A 71 -22.96 1.04 5.42
N LEU A 72 -21.97 1.48 6.19
CA LEU A 72 -21.71 1.06 7.56
C LEU A 72 -21.92 2.25 8.50
N THR A 73 -22.37 1.99 9.71
CA THR A 73 -22.61 3.00 10.74
C THR A 73 -22.17 2.46 12.10
N GLY A 74 -21.95 3.37 13.05
CA GLY A 74 -21.54 3.01 14.40
C GLY A 74 -20.16 2.34 14.46
N THR A 75 -19.98 1.46 15.45
CA THR A 75 -18.80 0.60 15.57
C THR A 75 -18.97 -0.66 14.73
N LEU A 76 -17.90 -1.42 14.55
CA LEU A 76 -17.93 -2.71 13.85
C LEU A 76 -17.78 -3.90 14.80
N ASP A 77 -18.15 -3.71 16.06
CA ASP A 77 -18.05 -4.77 17.07
C ASP A 77 -19.06 -5.89 16.82
N GLY A 78 -18.58 -7.12 16.70
CA GLY A 78 -19.39 -8.30 16.39
C GLY A 78 -19.84 -8.37 14.92
N VAL A 79 -19.39 -7.46 14.07
CA VAL A 79 -19.77 -7.44 12.64
C VAL A 79 -18.90 -8.44 11.87
N THR A 80 -19.53 -9.24 11.01
CA THR A 80 -18.84 -10.12 10.06
C THR A 80 -19.16 -9.69 8.63
N LEU A 81 -18.13 -9.45 7.83
CA LEU A 81 -18.27 -8.94 6.46
C LEU A 81 -17.66 -9.91 5.43
N PRO A 82 -18.44 -10.35 4.42
CA PRO A 82 -17.88 -11.04 3.26
C PRO A 82 -17.04 -10.08 2.39
N PRO A 83 -16.32 -10.57 1.37
CA PRO A 83 -15.66 -9.70 0.40
C PRO A 83 -16.62 -8.67 -0.21
N GLY A 84 -16.20 -7.41 -0.31
CA GLY A 84 -17.04 -6.33 -0.82
C GLY A 84 -16.49 -4.93 -0.61
N THR A 85 -17.26 -3.95 -1.06
CA THR A 85 -17.00 -2.51 -0.87
C THR A 85 -17.97 -1.94 0.15
N TYR A 86 -17.42 -1.32 1.19
CA TYR A 86 -18.13 -0.76 2.33
C TYR A 86 -17.79 0.71 2.50
N CYS A 87 -18.69 1.50 3.05
CA CYS A 87 -18.45 2.94 3.21
C CYS A 87 -19.02 3.53 4.49
N PHE A 88 -18.32 4.56 4.97
CA PHE A 88 -18.81 5.51 5.97
C PHE A 88 -18.86 6.89 5.32
N ASP A 89 -20.02 7.55 5.37
CA ASP A 89 -20.18 8.88 4.78
C ASP A 89 -19.33 9.94 5.47
N ALA A 90 -19.12 9.80 6.77
CA ALA A 90 -18.32 10.69 7.60
C ALA A 90 -17.16 9.93 8.26
N ALA A 91 -16.67 10.44 9.39
CA ALA A 91 -15.65 9.77 10.20
C ALA A 91 -16.15 8.42 10.75
N ALA A 92 -15.23 7.46 10.85
CA ALA A 92 -15.47 6.15 11.44
C ALA A 92 -14.66 6.02 12.73
N THR A 93 -15.35 5.84 13.85
CA THR A 93 -14.74 5.57 15.16
C THR A 93 -15.03 4.14 15.55
N LEU A 94 -14.02 3.29 15.41
CA LEU A 94 -14.13 1.83 15.49
C LEU A 94 -13.54 1.31 16.80
N THR A 95 -14.27 0.37 17.40
CA THR A 95 -13.89 -0.38 18.60
C THR A 95 -14.38 -1.82 18.46
N GLY A 96 -13.85 -2.74 19.24
CA GLY A 96 -14.32 -4.12 19.26
C GLY A 96 -13.81 -4.96 18.09
N VAL A 97 -14.52 -6.02 17.74
CA VAL A 97 -14.06 -7.04 16.78
C VAL A 97 -14.84 -6.99 15.48
N LEU A 98 -14.16 -6.64 14.38
CA LEU A 98 -14.63 -6.84 13.01
C LEU A 98 -14.05 -8.17 12.48
N THR A 99 -14.89 -9.04 11.92
CA THR A 99 -14.46 -10.26 11.22
C THR A 99 -14.62 -10.09 9.72
N LEU A 100 -13.54 -10.32 8.98
CA LEU A 100 -13.55 -10.39 7.52
C LEU A 100 -13.50 -11.87 7.12
N ASP A 101 -14.62 -12.39 6.64
CA ASP A 101 -14.77 -13.82 6.37
C ASP A 101 -14.91 -14.06 4.87
N GLY A 102 -13.93 -14.74 4.29
CA GLY A 102 -13.93 -15.02 2.87
C GLY A 102 -12.70 -15.79 2.43
N PRO A 103 -12.66 -16.20 1.15
CA PRO A 103 -11.54 -16.96 0.61
C PRO A 103 -10.25 -16.14 0.59
N SER A 104 -9.12 -16.80 0.35
CA SER A 104 -7.78 -16.16 0.29
C SER A 104 -7.61 -15.13 -0.83
N ASN A 105 -8.47 -15.16 -1.85
CA ASN A 105 -8.54 -14.15 -2.90
C ASN A 105 -9.69 -13.14 -2.71
N GLY A 106 -10.42 -13.22 -1.58
CA GLY A 106 -11.44 -12.25 -1.22
C GLY A 106 -10.81 -10.86 -1.05
N THR A 107 -11.54 -9.82 -1.45
CA THR A 107 -11.11 -8.42 -1.37
C THR A 107 -12.10 -7.59 -0.58
N TRP A 108 -11.60 -6.70 0.28
CA TRP A 108 -12.39 -5.78 1.06
C TRP A 108 -11.92 -4.35 0.81
N ILE A 109 -12.84 -3.45 0.47
CA ILE A 109 -12.55 -2.04 0.29
C ILE A 109 -13.45 -1.25 1.26
N PHE A 110 -12.83 -0.58 2.22
CA PHE A 110 -13.50 0.37 3.11
C PHE A 110 -13.21 1.78 2.64
N LYS A 111 -14.25 2.57 2.37
CA LYS A 111 -14.14 4.00 2.02
C LYS A 111 -14.69 4.84 3.17
N ILE A 112 -13.84 5.61 3.85
CA ILE A 112 -14.24 6.47 4.98
C ILE A 112 -14.23 7.94 4.55
N GLY A 113 -15.32 8.65 4.86
CA GLY A 113 -15.52 10.05 4.52
C GLY A 113 -16.03 10.25 3.10
N THR A 114 -16.96 9.41 2.63
CA THR A 114 -17.48 9.47 1.25
C THR A 114 -18.23 10.77 0.93
N SER A 115 -18.64 11.53 1.94
CA SER A 115 -19.22 12.88 1.79
C SER A 115 -18.18 14.02 1.68
N GLY A 116 -16.89 13.69 1.68
CA GLY A 116 -15.77 14.62 1.45
C GLY A 116 -14.82 14.78 2.65
N THR A 117 -15.29 14.52 3.88
CA THR A 117 -14.44 14.51 5.08
C THR A 117 -14.75 13.29 5.95
N GLY A 118 -13.72 12.78 6.63
CA GLY A 118 -13.85 11.60 7.48
C GLY A 118 -12.49 11.04 7.85
N ALA A 119 -12.20 11.05 9.15
CA ALA A 119 -11.05 10.37 9.72
C ALA A 119 -11.43 8.93 10.11
N LEU A 120 -10.45 8.03 10.10
CA LEU A 120 -10.59 6.69 10.64
C LEU A 120 -9.90 6.64 12.00
N THR A 121 -10.63 6.30 13.06
CA THR A 121 -10.05 6.15 14.41
C THR A 121 -10.38 4.77 14.95
N GLY A 122 -9.37 3.98 15.30
CA GLY A 122 -9.51 2.68 15.96
C GLY A 122 -8.93 2.70 17.37
N THR A 123 -9.73 2.29 18.35
CA THR A 123 -9.30 2.13 19.75
C THR A 123 -9.79 0.80 20.29
N ASN A 124 -8.87 -0.07 20.72
CA ASN A 124 -9.20 -1.47 21.03
C ASN A 124 -9.99 -2.12 19.88
N PHE A 125 -9.59 -1.80 18.64
CA PHE A 125 -10.21 -2.31 17.44
C PHE A 125 -9.41 -3.49 16.90
N THR A 126 -10.06 -4.63 16.69
CA THR A 126 -9.43 -5.84 16.18
C THR A 126 -10.10 -6.23 14.87
N VAL A 127 -9.29 -6.43 13.83
CA VAL A 127 -9.74 -7.03 12.58
C VAL A 127 -9.29 -8.48 12.57
N VAL A 128 -10.25 -9.40 12.51
CA VAL A 128 -10.02 -10.85 12.42
C VAL A 128 -10.18 -11.29 10.97
N MET A 129 -9.25 -12.11 10.50
CA MET A 129 -9.33 -12.73 9.18
C MET A 129 -9.86 -14.16 9.34
N ALA A 130 -10.96 -14.49 8.66
CA ALA A 130 -11.61 -15.80 8.67
C ALA A 130 -11.74 -16.36 7.24
N GLY A 131 -12.06 -17.65 7.11
CA GLY A 131 -12.32 -18.29 5.80
C GLY A 131 -11.10 -18.40 4.85
N GLY A 132 -9.92 -17.99 5.29
CA GLY A 132 -8.70 -17.90 4.48
C GLY A 132 -8.36 -16.47 4.03
N ALA A 133 -9.17 -15.48 4.40
CA ALA A 133 -8.96 -14.07 4.10
C ALA A 133 -7.54 -13.60 4.45
N GLN A 134 -6.98 -12.70 3.63
CA GLN A 134 -5.61 -12.22 3.77
C GLN A 134 -5.58 -10.71 4.04
N PRO A 135 -4.80 -10.23 5.03
CA PRO A 135 -4.72 -8.81 5.35
C PRO A 135 -4.38 -7.94 4.14
N CYS A 136 -3.52 -8.43 3.25
CA CYS A 136 -3.06 -7.70 2.09
C CYS A 136 -4.14 -7.44 1.02
N ASN A 137 -5.27 -8.13 1.07
CA ASN A 137 -6.42 -7.89 0.20
C ASN A 137 -7.45 -6.91 0.80
N VAL A 138 -7.15 -6.36 1.98
CA VAL A 138 -8.00 -5.39 2.67
C VAL A 138 -7.45 -4.00 2.42
N THR A 139 -8.28 -3.09 1.92
CA THR A 139 -7.91 -1.70 1.64
C THR A 139 -8.84 -0.75 2.39
N TRP A 140 -8.26 0.20 3.10
CA TRP A 140 -8.92 1.25 3.84
C TRP A 140 -8.55 2.59 3.21
N TRP A 141 -9.42 3.11 2.34
CA TRP A 141 -9.30 4.46 1.81
C TRP A 141 -9.91 5.44 2.81
N VAL A 142 -9.15 6.46 3.22
CA VAL A 142 -9.56 7.42 4.25
C VAL A 142 -9.41 8.83 3.71
N ALA A 143 -10.49 9.59 3.66
CA ALA A 143 -10.48 10.97 3.14
C ALA A 143 -9.53 11.89 3.92
N GLN A 144 -9.39 11.68 5.23
CA GLN A 144 -8.51 12.45 6.12
C GLN A 144 -7.45 11.56 6.78
N ALA A 145 -7.19 11.77 8.08
CA ALA A 145 -6.19 11.06 8.85
C ALA A 145 -6.71 9.71 9.33
N ALA A 146 -5.79 8.78 9.59
CA ALA A 146 -6.08 7.52 10.25
C ALA A 146 -5.30 7.39 11.56
N THR A 147 -5.96 7.05 12.64
CA THR A 147 -5.37 6.86 13.97
C THR A 147 -5.74 5.50 14.50
N MET A 148 -4.75 4.68 14.85
CA MET A 148 -4.95 3.41 15.55
C MET A 148 -4.23 3.49 16.89
N THR A 149 -4.95 3.31 17.99
CA THR A 149 -4.34 3.06 19.30
C THR A 149 -4.25 1.56 19.54
N THR A 150 -4.30 1.05 20.79
CA THR A 150 -4.12 -0.35 21.22
C THR A 150 -5.02 -1.35 20.47
N SER A 151 -4.72 -1.60 19.20
CA SER A 151 -5.56 -2.24 18.20
C SER A 151 -4.76 -3.34 17.49
N ALA A 152 -5.45 -4.35 16.98
CA ALA A 152 -4.88 -5.40 16.14
C ALA A 152 -5.45 -5.22 14.73
N PHE A 153 -4.81 -4.36 13.94
CA PHE A 153 -5.32 -3.91 12.66
C PHE A 153 -4.81 -4.78 11.51
N GLN A 154 -5.69 -5.05 10.54
CA GLN A 154 -5.39 -5.78 9.31
C GLN A 154 -5.77 -4.93 8.09
N GLY A 155 -4.85 -4.78 7.15
CA GLY A 155 -5.10 -4.13 5.87
C GLY A 155 -4.22 -2.94 5.56
N ASN A 156 -4.35 -2.47 4.32
CA ASN A 156 -3.60 -1.34 3.80
C ASN A 156 -4.40 -0.05 4.01
N ILE A 157 -3.83 0.92 4.73
CA ILE A 157 -4.41 2.26 4.88
C ILE A 157 -3.84 3.18 3.80
N LEU A 158 -4.73 3.79 3.04
CA LEU A 158 -4.48 4.85 2.09
C LEU A 158 -5.12 6.13 2.63
N ALA A 159 -4.33 6.96 3.32
CA ALA A 159 -4.84 8.13 4.04
C ALA A 159 -4.60 9.44 3.29
N GLY A 160 -5.66 10.26 3.23
CA GLY A 160 -5.63 11.60 2.67
C GLY A 160 -4.82 12.61 3.49
N ALA A 161 -4.58 12.29 4.76
CA ALA A 161 -3.72 13.02 5.68
C ALA A 161 -2.84 12.05 6.50
N ALA A 162 -2.38 12.47 7.68
CA ALA A 162 -1.42 11.72 8.49
C ALA A 162 -1.95 10.36 8.96
N ILE A 163 -1.03 9.41 9.20
CA ILE A 163 -1.33 8.14 9.87
C ILE A 163 -0.59 8.11 11.20
N THR A 164 -1.31 7.79 12.28
CA THR A 164 -0.74 7.63 13.63
C THR A 164 -1.06 6.24 14.16
N LEU A 165 -0.04 5.47 14.54
CA LEU A 165 -0.16 4.15 15.16
C LEU A 165 0.46 4.20 16.56
N THR A 166 -0.30 3.81 17.58
CA THR A 166 0.12 3.85 18.98
C THR A 166 -0.21 2.54 19.70
N GLY A 167 0.79 1.73 19.98
CA GLY A 167 0.63 0.39 20.56
C GLY A 167 0.05 -0.62 19.59
N GLY A 168 -0.23 -1.83 20.08
CA GLY A 168 -0.88 -2.89 19.31
C GLY A 168 -0.07 -3.43 18.14
N THR A 169 -0.77 -4.02 17.17
CA THR A 169 -0.19 -4.61 15.95
C THR A 169 -0.87 -4.07 14.70
N PHE A 170 -0.09 -3.94 13.64
CA PHE A 170 -0.55 -3.48 12.33
C PHE A 170 0.01 -4.39 11.24
N ASN A 171 -0.86 -5.14 10.58
CA ASN A 171 -0.49 -6.02 9.47
C ASN A 171 -1.05 -5.47 8.17
N GLY A 172 -0.20 -4.82 7.39
CA GLY A 172 -0.54 -4.19 6.13
C GLY A 172 0.37 -3.02 5.80
N ASN A 173 0.00 -2.22 4.81
CA ASN A 173 0.75 -1.04 4.43
C ASN A 173 0.10 0.25 4.95
N ALA A 174 0.87 1.14 5.58
CA ALA A 174 0.44 2.51 5.86
C ALA A 174 1.03 3.46 4.81
N TRP A 175 0.17 4.02 3.97
CA TRP A 175 0.50 4.99 2.92
C TRP A 175 -0.24 6.31 3.18
N SER A 176 0.51 7.37 3.45
CA SER A 176 -0.02 8.67 3.85
C SER A 176 0.37 9.76 2.87
N LYS A 177 -0.57 10.65 2.52
CA LYS A 177 -0.28 11.91 1.81
C LYS A 177 0.42 12.96 2.67
N ALA A 178 0.57 12.71 3.98
CA ALA A 178 1.30 13.53 4.93
C ALA A 178 2.36 12.66 5.62
N ASP A 179 2.41 12.69 6.95
CA ASP A 179 3.40 11.96 7.74
C ASP A 179 2.83 10.67 8.34
N VAL A 180 3.73 9.72 8.63
CA VAL A 180 3.42 8.48 9.37
C VAL A 180 4.16 8.50 10.70
N THR A 181 3.42 8.37 11.81
CA THR A 181 3.97 8.30 13.16
C THR A 181 3.62 6.98 13.81
N ILE A 182 4.62 6.29 14.37
CA ILE A 182 4.52 4.97 14.98
C ILE A 182 5.11 5.03 16.39
N THR A 183 4.36 4.64 17.40
CA THR A 183 4.81 4.60 18.80
C THR A 183 4.42 3.28 19.44
N GLY A 184 5.38 2.41 19.73
CA GLY A 184 5.11 1.14 20.41
C GLY A 184 4.28 0.11 19.62
N THR A 185 4.08 0.31 18.31
CA THR A 185 3.33 -0.61 17.44
C THR A 185 4.29 -1.56 16.72
N ALA A 186 3.94 -2.84 16.68
CA ALA A 186 4.60 -3.81 15.80
C ALA A 186 3.93 -3.80 14.41
N VAL A 187 4.68 -3.37 13.40
CA VAL A 187 4.19 -3.21 12.03
C VAL A 187 4.76 -4.31 11.13
N THR A 188 3.89 -5.01 10.42
CA THR A 188 4.25 -5.98 9.38
C THR A 188 3.67 -5.54 8.06
N GLY A 189 4.54 -5.05 7.16
CA GLY A 189 4.17 -4.67 5.81
C GLY A 189 3.69 -5.88 5.01
N CYS A 190 2.71 -5.66 4.13
CA CYS A 190 2.45 -6.61 3.07
C CYS A 190 3.63 -6.57 2.10
N ALA A 191 4.29 -7.71 1.88
CA ALA A 191 5.18 -7.83 0.74
C ALA A 191 4.35 -7.45 -0.50
N GLY A 192 4.86 -6.53 -1.30
CA GLY A 192 4.19 -6.23 -2.57
C GLY A 192 4.00 -7.55 -3.27
N SER A 193 2.74 -7.91 -3.58
CA SER A 193 2.50 -8.90 -4.62
C SER A 193 3.36 -8.44 -5.77
N ASN A 194 4.43 -9.18 -6.07
CA ASN A 194 5.23 -8.92 -7.24
C ASN A 194 4.23 -8.89 -8.38
N GLY A 195 3.87 -7.68 -8.80
CA GLY A 195 3.28 -7.44 -10.09
C GLY A 195 4.34 -7.91 -11.04
N ASN A 196 4.29 -9.20 -11.35
CA ASN A 196 4.89 -9.81 -12.51
C ASN A 196 4.12 -9.30 -13.73
N GLY A 197 4.00 -7.97 -13.86
CA GLY A 197 3.99 -7.31 -15.14
C GLY A 197 5.42 -7.43 -15.62
N GLY A 198 5.77 -8.63 -16.09
CA GLY A 198 6.88 -8.78 -16.98
C GLY A 198 6.66 -7.75 -18.07
N ILE A 199 7.47 -6.70 -18.06
CA ILE A 199 7.85 -6.07 -19.31
C ILE A 199 8.52 -7.22 -20.05
N LYS A 200 7.71 -7.92 -20.85
CA LYS A 200 8.21 -8.65 -21.99
C LYS A 200 8.99 -7.59 -22.75
N GLY A 201 10.31 -7.60 -22.55
CA GLY A 201 11.20 -6.96 -23.48
C GLY A 201 10.79 -7.49 -24.84
N ASN A 202 10.37 -6.56 -25.70
CA ASN A 202 10.02 -6.85 -27.08
C ASN A 202 11.04 -7.83 -27.64
N ASP A 203 10.48 -8.83 -28.29
CA ASP A 203 11.14 -9.91 -28.99
C ASP A 203 12.42 -9.42 -29.69
N LYS A 204 13.59 -9.80 -29.15
CA LYS A 204 14.73 -10.04 -30.03
C LYS A 204 14.54 -11.44 -30.56
N GLU A 205 13.86 -11.48 -31.70
CA GLU A 205 13.82 -12.60 -32.61
C GLU A 205 15.18 -13.30 -32.62
N LYS A 206 15.20 -14.54 -32.13
CA LYS A 206 16.33 -15.42 -32.36
C LYS A 206 16.37 -15.64 -33.87
N CYS A 207 17.39 -15.13 -34.54
CA CYS A 207 17.65 -15.44 -35.94
C CYS A 207 17.78 -16.97 -36.05
N ASN A 208 16.74 -17.61 -36.58
CA ASN A 208 16.78 -19.02 -36.94
C ASN A 208 17.61 -19.14 -38.22
N GLN A 209 18.82 -19.67 -38.10
CA GLN A 209 19.67 -20.05 -39.22
C GLN A 209 19.03 -21.27 -39.91
N GLY A 210 18.02 -21.01 -40.72
CA GLY A 210 17.26 -21.99 -41.48
C GLY A 210 17.20 -21.56 -42.94
N VAL A 211 17.83 -22.36 -43.79
CA VAL A 211 17.93 -22.26 -45.25
C VAL A 211 16.62 -21.84 -45.94
N GLY A 212 16.64 -20.77 -46.75
CA GLY A 212 15.55 -20.48 -47.68
C GLY A 212 15.36 -19.00 -48.01
N ASN A 213 15.76 -18.62 -49.22
CA ASN A 213 15.67 -17.32 -49.88
C ASN A 213 14.44 -16.45 -49.54
N GLY A 214 14.68 -15.25 -49.00
CA GLY A 214 13.71 -14.16 -48.87
C GLY A 214 14.31 -12.96 -48.14
N ALA A 215 14.01 -11.74 -48.62
CA ALA A 215 14.84 -10.52 -48.51
C ALA A 215 15.40 -10.14 -47.11
N GLU A 216 16.69 -9.82 -47.14
CA GLU A 216 17.61 -9.55 -46.03
C GLU A 216 17.40 -8.15 -45.44
N GLY A 217 16.99 -8.07 -44.17
CA GLY A 217 16.84 -6.83 -43.42
C GLY A 217 17.75 -6.76 -42.19
N CYS A 218 18.92 -7.39 -42.23
CA CYS A 218 19.90 -7.37 -41.15
C CYS A 218 21.13 -6.56 -41.57
N ASP A 219 21.25 -5.36 -41.01
CA ASP A 219 22.37 -4.42 -41.17
C ASP A 219 23.73 -5.10 -40.85
N PRO A 220 24.74 -5.05 -41.74
CA PRO A 220 25.96 -5.83 -41.60
C PRO A 220 26.94 -5.17 -40.62
N GLY A 221 27.69 -6.01 -39.91
CA GLY A 221 28.63 -5.61 -38.87
C GLY A 221 29.78 -4.73 -39.37
N GLN A 222 30.22 -3.82 -38.50
CA GLN A 222 31.52 -3.17 -38.60
C GLN A 222 32.61 -4.17 -38.18
N SER A 223 33.48 -4.54 -39.12
CA SER A 223 34.77 -5.14 -38.84
C SER A 223 35.80 -4.57 -39.83
N ASP A 224 36.39 -3.45 -39.44
CA ASP A 224 37.51 -2.86 -40.18
C ASP A 224 38.81 -3.58 -39.82
N HIS A 225 39.21 -4.51 -40.68
CA HIS A 225 40.61 -4.94 -40.83
C HIS A 225 41.07 -4.57 -42.24
N HIS A 226 41.99 -3.63 -42.38
CA HIS A 226 42.79 -3.47 -43.59
C HIS A 226 44.27 -3.58 -43.22
N ASN A 227 44.92 -4.58 -43.84
CA ASN A 227 46.36 -4.72 -43.96
C ASN A 227 46.67 -4.85 -45.45
N SER A 228 47.46 -3.93 -45.98
CA SER A 228 48.28 -4.06 -47.19
C SER A 228 49.36 -2.99 -47.15
#